data_AF-A0A838S566-F1
#
_entry.id   AF-A0A838S566-F1
#
_cell.length_a   1.000
_cell.length_b   1.000
_cell.length_c   1.000
_cell.angle_alpha   90.00
_cell.angle_beta   90.00
_cell.angle_gamma   90.00
#
_symmetry.space_group_name_H-M   'P 1'
#
loop_
_entity.id
_entity.type
_entity.pdbx_description
1 polymer ?
#
loop_
_entity_poly.entity_id
_entity_poly.type
_entity_poly.pdbx_seq_one_letter_code
_entity_poly.pdbx_strand_id
1 'polypeptide(L)'
;AQGDPALVRQGEQLYNNACITCHGTNLQGVDDRGPSLIGVGAAAVYFQVSTGRMPATRQEAQAGEKPVKFEPEEIDALGAYVQANGGGPTVPEGELVGAEIARGGDLFRLNCASCHQFTGRGIALSSGKFAPEIADVTPAQIHAAMLTGPQNMPKFSARQLTPEDRADITAYVQSITEERNNPGGWSLGGWGPVSEGFVAWVVGISALVGVTLWIGAKA
;
A
#
# COMPACT_ATOMS: atom_id res chain seq x y z
N ALA A 1 -13.42 -18.73 -15.32
CA ALA A 1 -12.47 -19.76 -14.88
C ALA A 1 -12.92 -20.25 -13.51
N GLN A 2 -13.39 -21.49 -13.41
CA GLN A 2 -13.62 -22.10 -12.10
C GLN A 2 -12.23 -22.54 -11.63
N GLY A 3 -11.72 -21.93 -10.55
CA GLY A 3 -10.43 -22.30 -9.96
C GLY A 3 -10.43 -23.75 -9.48
N ASP A 4 -9.27 -24.26 -9.07
CA ASP A 4 -9.13 -25.61 -8.51
C ASP A 4 -10.18 -25.82 -7.39
N PRO A 5 -11.10 -26.80 -7.54
CA PRO A 5 -12.14 -27.06 -6.55
C PRO A 5 -11.60 -27.37 -5.14
N ALA A 6 -10.38 -27.91 -5.04
CA ALA A 6 -9.74 -28.16 -3.74
C ALA A 6 -9.34 -26.83 -3.07
N LEU A 7 -8.75 -25.92 -3.84
CA LEU A 7 -8.33 -24.60 -3.39
C LEU A 7 -9.52 -23.73 -2.94
N VAL A 8 -10.61 -23.74 -3.72
CA VAL A 8 -11.85 -23.02 -3.36
C VAL A 8 -12.44 -23.55 -2.05
N ARG A 9 -12.40 -24.87 -1.82
CA ARG A 9 -12.91 -25.49 -0.59
C ARG A 9 -12.05 -25.15 0.62
N GLN A 10 -10.73 -25.10 0.46
CA GLN A 10 -9.82 -24.63 1.51
C GLN A 10 -10.12 -23.15 1.85
N GLY A 11 -10.27 -22.31 0.83
CA GLY A 11 -10.63 -20.91 1.00
C GLY A 11 -11.96 -20.71 1.75
N GLU A 12 -12.96 -21.53 1.46
CA GLU A 12 -14.24 -21.53 2.17
C GLU A 12 -14.07 -21.84 3.67
N GLN A 13 -13.24 -22.83 4.02
CA GLN A 13 -12.98 -23.17 5.43
C GLN A 13 -12.30 -22.01 6.18
N LEU A 14 -11.29 -21.39 5.57
CA LEU A 14 -10.61 -20.22 6.13
C LEU A 14 -11.58 -19.04 6.28
N TYR A 15 -12.40 -18.79 5.26
CA TYR A 15 -13.41 -17.73 5.25
C TYR A 15 -14.44 -17.89 6.38
N ASN A 16 -14.95 -19.11 6.55
CA ASN A 16 -15.93 -19.44 7.58
C ASN A 16 -15.37 -19.23 9.00
N ASN A 17 -14.07 -19.43 9.19
CA ASN A 17 -13.43 -19.27 10.49
C ASN A 17 -13.04 -17.82 10.81
N ALA A 18 -12.68 -17.01 9.80
CA ALA A 18 -12.05 -15.71 10.03
C ALA A 18 -12.83 -14.49 9.52
N CYS A 19 -13.73 -14.64 8.55
CA CYS A 19 -14.28 -13.52 7.78
C CYS A 19 -15.81 -13.41 7.86
N ILE A 20 -16.50 -14.54 8.05
CA ILE A 20 -17.96 -14.66 7.95
C ILE A 20 -18.73 -13.73 8.91
N THR A 21 -18.16 -13.42 10.06
CA THR A 21 -18.79 -12.59 11.10
C THR A 21 -19.02 -11.15 10.62
N CYS A 22 -18.17 -10.65 9.73
CA CYS A 22 -18.26 -9.30 9.17
C CYS A 22 -18.73 -9.30 7.71
N HIS A 23 -18.39 -10.33 6.94
CA HIS A 23 -18.66 -10.36 5.50
C HIS A 23 -19.83 -11.27 5.10
N GLY A 24 -20.46 -11.95 6.07
CA GLY A 24 -21.65 -12.77 5.86
C GLY A 24 -21.36 -14.14 5.25
N THR A 25 -22.30 -15.08 5.33
CA THR A 25 -22.11 -16.46 4.84
C THR A 25 -21.95 -16.58 3.32
N ASN A 26 -22.45 -15.62 2.57
CA ASN A 26 -22.51 -15.60 1.11
C ASN A 26 -21.79 -14.36 0.53
N LEU A 27 -20.77 -13.85 1.22
CA LEU A 27 -20.03 -12.63 0.84
C LEU A 27 -20.87 -11.34 0.82
N GLN A 28 -22.10 -11.37 1.31
CA GLN A 28 -23.06 -10.28 1.15
C GLN A 28 -22.75 -9.05 2.02
N GLY A 29 -21.82 -9.17 2.97
CA GLY A 29 -21.58 -8.16 3.99
C GLY A 29 -22.53 -8.32 5.17
N VAL A 30 -22.23 -7.61 6.25
CA VAL A 30 -23.11 -7.51 7.42
C VAL A 30 -23.18 -6.03 7.78
N ASP A 31 -24.41 -5.51 7.86
CA ASP A 31 -24.66 -4.12 8.22
C ASP A 31 -23.93 -3.75 9.53
N ASP A 32 -23.35 -2.56 9.55
CA ASP A 32 -22.53 -2.02 10.65
C ASP A 32 -21.33 -2.90 11.06
N ARG A 33 -20.95 -3.93 10.29
CA ARG A 33 -19.85 -4.86 10.62
C ARG A 33 -18.80 -4.93 9.52
N GLY A 34 -19.21 -5.21 8.28
CA GLY A 34 -18.29 -5.34 7.16
C GLY A 34 -18.99 -5.22 5.81
N PRO A 35 -18.31 -4.66 4.80
CA PRO A 35 -18.90 -4.50 3.47
C PRO A 35 -19.08 -5.84 2.77
N SER A 36 -19.88 -5.83 1.71
CA SER A 36 -19.96 -6.93 0.75
C SER A 36 -18.61 -7.20 0.10
N LEU A 37 -18.29 -8.48 -0.09
CA LEU A 37 -17.15 -8.96 -0.87
C LEU A 37 -17.57 -9.42 -2.28
N ILE A 38 -18.82 -9.23 -2.68
CA ILE A 38 -19.27 -9.52 -4.04
C ILE A 38 -18.64 -8.49 -5.00
N GLY A 39 -18.00 -8.97 -6.07
CA GLY A 39 -17.38 -8.13 -7.09
C GLY A 39 -16.02 -7.52 -6.73
N VAL A 40 -15.50 -7.74 -5.52
CA VAL A 40 -14.19 -7.18 -5.10
C VAL A 40 -13.01 -7.91 -5.74
N GLY A 41 -13.16 -9.20 -6.03
CA GLY A 41 -12.17 -10.06 -6.69
C GLY A 41 -11.00 -10.53 -5.82
N ALA A 42 -10.26 -11.51 -6.34
CA ALA A 42 -9.08 -12.07 -5.68
C ALA A 42 -7.97 -11.03 -5.44
N ALA A 43 -7.84 -10.01 -6.31
CA ALA A 43 -6.85 -8.96 -6.12
C ALA A 43 -7.07 -8.17 -4.83
N ALA A 44 -8.33 -7.89 -4.48
CA ALA A 44 -8.65 -7.14 -3.27
C ALA A 44 -8.37 -7.98 -2.02
N VAL A 45 -8.69 -9.28 -2.07
CA VAL A 45 -8.37 -10.22 -0.99
C VAL A 45 -6.86 -10.31 -0.81
N TYR A 46 -6.12 -10.55 -1.90
CA TYR A 46 -4.67 -10.61 -1.87
C TYR A 46 -4.08 -9.36 -1.24
N PHE A 47 -4.45 -8.16 -1.70
CA PHE A 47 -3.91 -6.92 -1.15
C PHE A 47 -4.24 -6.77 0.35
N GLN A 48 -5.50 -6.93 0.74
CA GLN A 48 -5.91 -6.69 2.12
C GLN A 48 -5.33 -7.71 3.09
N VAL A 49 -5.22 -8.98 2.69
CA VAL A 49 -4.76 -10.06 3.56
C VAL A 49 -3.23 -10.18 3.55
N SER A 50 -2.57 -10.09 2.39
CA SER A 50 -1.09 -10.17 2.31
C SER A 50 -0.39 -8.97 2.95
N THR A 51 -1.07 -7.83 3.04
CA THR A 51 -0.56 -6.67 3.79
C THR A 51 -1.04 -6.64 5.25
N GLY A 52 -1.69 -7.71 5.71
CA GLY A 52 -2.17 -7.88 7.08
C GLY A 52 -3.26 -6.92 7.54
N ARG A 53 -3.80 -6.06 6.66
CA ARG A 53 -4.90 -5.14 6.98
C ARG A 53 -6.16 -5.91 7.38
N MET A 54 -6.44 -6.98 6.64
CA MET A 54 -7.48 -7.97 6.96
C MET A 54 -6.86 -9.27 7.46
N PRO A 55 -7.47 -9.95 8.45
CA PRO A 55 -8.71 -9.57 9.13
C PRO A 55 -8.55 -8.37 10.08
N ALA A 56 -9.48 -7.41 10.01
CA ALA A 56 -9.53 -6.26 10.89
C ALA A 56 -9.96 -6.67 12.32
N THR A 57 -9.35 -6.08 13.34
CA THR A 57 -9.67 -6.35 14.76
C THR A 57 -10.72 -5.39 15.32
N ARG A 58 -10.81 -4.19 14.74
CA ARG A 58 -11.72 -3.12 15.14
C ARG A 58 -12.06 -2.26 13.94
N GLN A 59 -13.23 -1.63 13.99
CA GLN A 59 -13.65 -0.63 13.02
C GLN A 59 -13.07 0.73 13.41
N GLU A 60 -12.10 1.19 12.65
CA GLU A 60 -11.48 2.51 12.82
C GLU A 60 -11.68 3.34 11.56
N ALA A 61 -11.15 4.56 11.57
CA ALA A 61 -11.11 5.41 10.39
C ALA A 61 -10.48 4.72 9.16
N GLN A 62 -9.49 3.84 9.40
CA GLN A 62 -8.72 3.12 8.38
C GLN A 62 -8.13 1.85 8.97
N ALA A 63 -8.13 0.75 8.21
CA ALA A 63 -7.49 -0.49 8.63
C ALA A 63 -5.97 -0.39 8.43
N GLY A 64 -5.23 -0.32 9.53
CA GLY A 64 -3.77 -0.32 9.53
C GLY A 64 -3.16 -1.68 9.19
N GLU A 65 -1.92 -1.66 8.76
CA GLU A 65 -1.09 -2.84 8.55
C GLU A 65 -0.76 -3.52 9.89
N LYS A 66 -0.70 -4.84 9.88
CA LYS A 66 -0.41 -5.72 11.03
C LYS A 66 0.36 -6.92 10.52
N PRO A 67 0.98 -7.72 11.40
CA PRO A 67 1.54 -9.01 11.02
C PRO A 67 0.50 -9.87 10.27
N VAL A 68 0.92 -10.41 9.13
CA VAL A 68 0.10 -11.27 8.28
C VAL A 68 -0.28 -12.52 9.06
N LYS A 69 -1.55 -12.92 8.99
CA LYS A 69 -2.09 -14.07 9.74
C LYS A 69 -2.18 -15.37 8.93
N PHE A 70 -2.07 -15.25 7.62
CA PHE A 70 -2.27 -16.36 6.68
C PHE A 70 -1.02 -16.54 5.86
N GLU A 71 -0.67 -17.79 5.59
CA GLU A 71 0.42 -18.13 4.68
C GLU A 71 0.04 -17.81 3.23
N PRO A 72 1.01 -17.64 2.31
CA PRO A 72 0.74 -17.30 0.91
C PRO A 72 -0.30 -18.22 0.24
N GLU A 73 -0.23 -19.53 0.48
CA GLU A 73 -1.15 -20.51 -0.09
C GLU A 73 -2.58 -20.35 0.46
N GLU A 74 -2.72 -19.93 1.71
CA GLU A 74 -4.02 -19.65 2.34
C GLU A 74 -4.63 -18.35 1.80
N ILE A 75 -3.80 -17.36 1.49
CA ILE A 75 -4.23 -16.11 0.83
C ILE A 75 -4.77 -16.41 -0.57
N ASP A 76 -4.07 -17.25 -1.33
CA ASP A 76 -4.51 -17.68 -2.65
C ASP A 76 -5.82 -18.47 -2.56
N ALA A 77 -5.97 -19.34 -1.56
CA ALA A 77 -7.20 -20.07 -1.30
C ALA A 77 -8.38 -19.14 -0.98
N LEU A 78 -8.19 -18.16 -0.09
CA LEU A 78 -9.20 -17.14 0.22
C LEU A 78 -9.56 -16.32 -1.02
N GLY A 79 -8.58 -15.91 -1.81
CA GLY A 79 -8.76 -15.18 -3.05
C GLY A 79 -9.58 -15.98 -4.07
N ALA A 80 -9.26 -17.27 -4.24
CA ALA A 80 -9.98 -18.18 -5.13
C ALA A 80 -11.44 -18.37 -4.71
N TYR A 81 -11.71 -18.52 -3.40
CA TYR A 81 -13.08 -18.63 -2.89
C TYR A 81 -13.90 -17.37 -3.16
N VAL A 82 -13.36 -16.19 -2.87
CA VAL A 82 -14.05 -14.92 -3.13
C VAL A 82 -14.24 -14.70 -4.64
N GLN A 83 -13.24 -15.05 -5.46
CA GLN A 83 -13.34 -14.93 -6.91
C GLN A 83 -14.41 -15.86 -7.50
N ALA A 84 -14.52 -17.09 -7.01
CA ALA A 84 -15.48 -18.07 -7.51
C ALA A 84 -16.94 -17.68 -7.20
N ASN A 85 -17.18 -17.05 -6.04
CA ASN A 85 -18.52 -16.71 -5.57
C ASN A 85 -18.94 -15.26 -5.88
N GLY A 86 -17.99 -14.32 -5.88
CA GLY A 86 -18.26 -12.89 -6.05
C GLY A 86 -17.75 -12.29 -7.36
N GLY A 87 -16.75 -12.89 -7.99
CA GLY A 87 -16.06 -12.31 -9.15
C GLY A 87 -15.31 -11.01 -8.84
N GLY A 88 -14.76 -10.38 -9.88
CA GLY A 88 -13.99 -9.14 -9.78
C GLY A 88 -12.55 -9.26 -10.34
N PRO A 89 -11.70 -8.25 -10.11
CA PRO A 89 -10.30 -8.25 -10.55
C PRO A 89 -9.47 -9.36 -9.90
N THR A 90 -8.62 -10.01 -10.69
CA THR A 90 -7.67 -11.03 -10.21
C THR A 90 -6.29 -10.43 -10.01
N VAL A 91 -5.47 -11.08 -9.17
CA VAL A 91 -4.06 -10.72 -9.03
C VAL A 91 -3.39 -10.90 -10.40
N PRO A 92 -2.65 -9.90 -10.90
CA PRO A 92 -1.96 -10.04 -12.19
C PRO A 92 -0.79 -11.02 -12.06
N GLU A 93 -0.65 -11.87 -13.08
CA GLU A 93 0.44 -12.83 -13.23
C GLU A 93 1.51 -12.27 -14.20
N GLY A 94 2.74 -12.79 -14.11
CA GLY A 94 3.83 -12.46 -15.01
C GLY A 94 4.77 -11.37 -14.49
N GLU A 95 5.38 -10.63 -15.42
CA GLU A 95 6.34 -9.57 -15.10
C GLU A 95 5.61 -8.30 -14.67
N LEU A 96 5.71 -7.98 -13.37
CA LEU A 96 5.00 -6.86 -12.74
C LEU A 96 5.87 -5.60 -12.62
N VAL A 97 7.12 -5.66 -13.04
CA VAL A 97 8.07 -4.55 -12.97
C VAL A 97 8.43 -4.16 -14.40
N GLY A 98 8.13 -2.94 -14.77
CA GLY A 98 8.39 -2.40 -16.11
C GLY A 98 9.84 -1.97 -16.28
N ALA A 99 10.22 -1.68 -17.53
CA ALA A 99 11.57 -1.24 -17.87
C ALA A 99 11.73 0.30 -17.82
N GLU A 100 10.63 1.07 -17.93
CA GLU A 100 10.67 2.52 -18.12
C GLU A 100 10.43 3.28 -16.82
N ILE A 101 11.45 3.32 -15.95
CA ILE A 101 11.39 4.00 -14.64
C ILE A 101 11.02 5.50 -14.77
N ALA A 102 11.52 6.18 -15.80
CA ALA A 102 11.24 7.59 -16.03
C ALA A 102 9.75 7.83 -16.32
N ARG A 103 9.17 7.03 -17.23
CA ARG A 103 7.73 7.06 -17.54
C ARG A 103 6.90 6.73 -16.31
N GLY A 104 7.30 5.70 -15.55
CA GLY A 104 6.68 5.32 -14.28
C GLY A 104 6.68 6.45 -13.26
N GLY A 105 7.77 7.20 -13.17
CA GLY A 105 7.89 8.37 -12.31
C GLY A 105 6.95 9.50 -12.68
N ASP A 106 6.80 9.79 -13.98
CA ASP A 106 5.84 10.81 -14.44
C ASP A 106 4.40 10.39 -14.14
N LEU A 107 4.06 9.14 -14.43
CA LEU A 107 2.74 8.58 -14.12
C LEU A 107 2.45 8.61 -12.61
N PHE A 108 3.40 8.23 -11.77
CA PHE A 108 3.24 8.26 -10.32
C PHE A 108 3.05 9.70 -9.80
N ARG A 109 3.81 10.67 -10.31
CA ARG A 109 3.66 12.08 -9.91
C ARG A 109 2.31 12.66 -10.30
N LEU A 110 1.79 12.27 -11.46
CA LEU A 110 0.48 12.73 -11.95
C LEU A 110 -0.69 12.08 -11.19
N ASN A 111 -0.56 10.83 -10.75
CA ASN A 111 -1.69 10.04 -10.25
C ASN A 111 -1.66 9.71 -8.76
N CYS A 112 -0.47 9.65 -8.14
CA CYS A 112 -0.28 9.04 -6.82
C CYS A 112 0.38 10.00 -5.81
N ALA A 113 1.30 10.86 -6.25
CA ALA A 113 2.12 11.68 -5.37
C ALA A 113 1.32 12.70 -4.54
N SER A 114 0.13 13.08 -4.98
CA SER A 114 -0.79 13.94 -4.21
C SER A 114 -1.21 13.33 -2.87
N CYS A 115 -1.16 12.00 -2.75
CA CYS A 115 -1.44 11.26 -1.53
C CYS A 115 -0.18 10.59 -0.97
N HIS A 116 0.64 9.96 -1.80
CA HIS A 116 1.76 9.16 -1.32
C HIS A 116 3.09 9.93 -1.24
N GLN A 117 3.12 11.23 -1.54
CA GLN A 117 4.33 12.04 -1.65
C GLN A 117 5.23 11.58 -2.82
N PHE A 118 6.14 12.43 -3.29
CA PHE A 118 7.07 12.11 -4.40
C PHE A 118 7.96 10.89 -4.16
N THR A 119 8.30 10.64 -2.89
CA THR A 119 9.20 9.59 -2.40
C THR A 119 8.44 8.42 -1.76
N GLY A 120 7.10 8.38 -1.87
CA GLY A 120 6.31 7.28 -1.32
C GLY A 120 6.10 7.33 0.20
N ARG A 121 6.40 8.42 0.90
CA ARG A 121 6.29 8.52 2.38
C ARG A 121 4.86 8.64 2.93
N GLY A 122 3.86 8.88 2.08
CA GLY A 122 2.47 9.04 2.53
C GLY A 122 2.13 10.44 3.03
N ILE A 123 0.85 10.70 3.33
CA ILE A 123 0.36 11.95 3.96
C ILE A 123 -0.84 11.66 4.86
N ALA A 124 -1.12 12.58 5.80
CA ALA A 124 -2.38 12.58 6.54
C ALA A 124 -3.57 12.96 5.63
N LEU A 125 -4.69 12.26 5.80
CA LEU A 125 -5.96 12.53 5.11
C LEU A 125 -7.03 12.96 6.12
N SER A 126 -8.21 13.32 5.63
CA SER A 126 -9.33 13.75 6.47
C SER A 126 -9.82 12.63 7.40
N SER A 127 -10.44 13.02 8.52
CA SER A 127 -11.13 12.12 9.45
C SER A 127 -10.26 10.99 10.02
N GLY A 128 -8.96 11.25 10.27
CA GLY A 128 -8.03 10.30 10.87
C GLY A 128 -7.52 9.22 9.91
N LYS A 129 -7.81 9.34 8.61
CA LYS A 129 -7.25 8.48 7.55
C LYS A 129 -5.87 8.97 7.13
N PHE A 130 -5.11 8.14 6.43
CA PHE A 130 -3.81 8.51 5.89
C PHE A 130 -3.45 7.66 4.67
N ALA A 131 -2.69 8.25 3.75
CA ALA A 131 -1.98 7.47 2.75
C ALA A 131 -0.74 6.86 3.42
N PRO A 132 -0.61 5.53 3.45
CA PRO A 132 0.54 4.90 4.08
C PRO A 132 1.80 5.18 3.27
N GLU A 133 2.93 5.05 3.95
CA GLU A 133 4.22 4.88 3.30
C GLU A 133 4.19 3.64 2.41
N ILE A 134 4.74 3.76 1.21
CA ILE A 134 4.88 2.68 0.24
C ILE A 134 6.30 2.12 0.41
N ALA A 135 6.60 1.50 1.56
CA ALA A 135 7.87 0.82 1.81
C ALA A 135 7.63 -0.67 2.03
N ASP A 136 8.62 -1.51 1.73
CA ASP A 136 8.57 -2.96 1.96
C ASP A 136 7.37 -3.67 1.30
N VAL A 137 6.88 -3.15 0.18
CA VAL A 137 5.75 -3.72 -0.57
C VAL A 137 6.22 -4.53 -1.79
N THR A 138 5.54 -5.64 -2.06
CA THR A 138 5.84 -6.46 -3.25
C THR A 138 5.23 -5.84 -4.52
N PRO A 139 5.79 -6.14 -5.71
CA PRO A 139 5.18 -5.73 -6.98
C PRO A 139 3.71 -6.14 -7.11
N ALA A 140 3.37 -7.36 -6.67
CA ALA A 140 1.99 -7.84 -6.68
C ALA A 140 1.07 -7.01 -5.78
N GLN A 141 1.54 -6.57 -4.60
CA GLN A 141 0.78 -5.69 -3.72
C GLN A 141 0.58 -4.30 -4.34
N ILE A 142 1.60 -3.74 -5.00
CA ILE A 142 1.50 -2.43 -5.68
C ILE A 142 0.45 -2.48 -6.79
N HIS A 143 0.49 -3.53 -7.64
CA HIS A 143 -0.50 -3.72 -8.69
C HIS A 143 -1.92 -3.96 -8.14
N ALA A 144 -2.04 -4.81 -7.13
CA ALA A 144 -3.32 -5.10 -6.50
C ALA A 144 -3.90 -3.84 -5.83
N ALA A 145 -3.09 -2.98 -5.23
CA ALA A 145 -3.51 -1.69 -4.69
C ALA A 145 -4.10 -0.79 -5.79
N MET A 146 -3.38 -0.62 -6.91
CA MET A 146 -3.85 0.19 -8.03
C MET A 146 -5.14 -0.35 -8.65
N LEU A 147 -5.27 -1.67 -8.76
CA LEU A 147 -6.46 -2.31 -9.33
C LEU A 147 -7.69 -2.19 -8.43
N THR A 148 -7.49 -2.33 -7.12
CA THR A 148 -8.59 -2.54 -6.17
C THR A 148 -8.98 -1.29 -5.41
N GLY A 149 -8.12 -0.26 -5.40
CA GLY A 149 -8.37 1.00 -4.71
C GLY A 149 -8.67 0.78 -3.22
N PRO A 150 -7.69 0.32 -2.42
CA PRO A 150 -7.93 -0.02 -1.04
C PRO A 150 -8.32 1.21 -0.22
N GLN A 151 -9.40 1.06 0.55
CA GLN A 151 -9.91 2.07 1.47
C GLN A 151 -10.27 3.40 0.76
N ASN A 152 -9.46 4.44 0.89
CA ASN A 152 -9.71 5.76 0.27
C ASN A 152 -8.94 5.95 -1.04
N MET A 153 -8.09 4.99 -1.41
CA MET A 153 -7.37 5.05 -2.68
C MET A 153 -8.34 4.79 -3.83
N PRO A 154 -8.34 5.59 -4.91
CA PRO A 154 -9.20 5.33 -6.06
C PRO A 154 -8.77 4.05 -6.80
N LYS A 155 -9.73 3.43 -7.50
CA LYS A 155 -9.48 2.29 -8.39
C LYS A 155 -8.98 2.79 -9.74
N PHE A 156 -7.83 2.29 -10.20
CA PHE A 156 -7.27 2.64 -11.50
C PHE A 156 -7.56 1.54 -12.51
N SER A 157 -8.61 1.72 -13.31
CA SER A 157 -9.00 0.75 -14.34
C SER A 157 -7.96 0.62 -15.46
N ALA A 158 -8.04 -0.44 -16.27
CA ALA A 158 -7.17 -0.63 -17.44
C ALA A 158 -7.29 0.50 -18.50
N ARG A 159 -8.35 1.32 -18.45
CA ARG A 159 -8.51 2.49 -19.31
C ARG A 159 -7.77 3.73 -18.80
N GLN A 160 -7.50 3.78 -17.50
CA GLN A 160 -6.79 4.90 -16.88
C GLN A 160 -5.29 4.62 -16.77
N LEU A 161 -4.95 3.40 -16.34
CA LEU A 161 -3.57 2.89 -16.31
C LEU A 161 -3.57 1.51 -16.96
N THR A 162 -2.88 1.40 -18.08
CA THR A 162 -2.67 0.12 -18.77
C THR A 162 -1.83 -0.82 -17.89
N PRO A 163 -1.80 -2.14 -18.18
CA PRO A 163 -0.89 -3.05 -17.48
C PRO A 163 0.58 -2.61 -17.54
N GLU A 164 1.01 -2.06 -18.67
CA GLU A 164 2.37 -1.53 -18.87
C GLU A 164 2.62 -0.29 -17.99
N ASP A 165 1.66 0.65 -17.94
CA ASP A 165 1.74 1.84 -17.06
C ASP A 165 1.90 1.43 -15.59
N ARG A 166 1.14 0.41 -15.15
CA ARG A 166 1.24 -0.11 -13.78
C ARG A 166 2.60 -0.76 -13.51
N ALA A 167 3.15 -1.47 -14.48
CA ALA A 167 4.46 -2.09 -14.37
C ALA A 167 5.57 -1.03 -14.23
N ASP A 168 5.51 0.06 -15.03
CA ASP A 168 6.48 1.16 -14.92
C ASP A 168 6.33 1.95 -13.61
N ILE A 169 5.10 2.21 -13.17
CA ILE A 169 4.85 2.82 -11.85
C ILE A 169 5.48 1.95 -10.75
N THR A 170 5.34 0.63 -10.86
CA THR A 170 5.95 -0.32 -9.92
C THR A 170 7.47 -0.23 -9.94
N ALA A 171 8.09 -0.16 -11.13
CA ALA A 171 9.53 0.04 -11.28
C ALA A 171 10.00 1.36 -10.64
N TYR A 172 9.24 2.44 -10.81
CA TYR A 172 9.52 3.71 -10.14
C TYR A 172 9.41 3.62 -8.62
N VAL A 173 8.33 3.01 -8.11
CA VAL A 173 8.14 2.81 -6.66
C VAL A 173 9.30 2.02 -6.06
N GLN A 174 9.73 0.92 -6.70
CA GLN A 174 10.91 0.18 -6.25
C GLN A 174 12.16 1.08 -6.27
N SER A 175 12.38 1.82 -7.35
CA SER A 175 13.55 2.69 -7.47
C SER A 175 13.66 3.76 -6.37
N ILE A 176 12.53 4.26 -5.84
CA ILE A 176 12.52 5.30 -4.80
C ILE A 176 12.50 4.76 -3.37
N THR A 177 12.18 3.48 -3.20
CA THR A 177 12.03 2.83 -1.88
C THR A 177 13.24 1.99 -1.52
N GLU A 178 14.02 1.56 -2.51
CA GLU A 178 15.33 0.98 -2.29
C GLU A 178 16.27 1.99 -1.60
N GLU A 179 17.07 1.51 -0.63
CA GLU A 179 17.94 2.32 0.24
C GLU A 179 18.91 3.27 -0.51
N ARG A 180 19.11 3.04 -1.81
CA ARG A 180 20.10 3.74 -2.65
C ARG A 180 19.60 5.06 -3.25
N ASN A 181 18.34 5.44 -3.08
CA ASN A 181 17.77 6.66 -3.69
C ASN A 181 17.94 7.94 -2.85
N ASN A 182 19.09 8.12 -2.20
CA ASN A 182 19.36 9.31 -1.39
C ASN A 182 20.70 9.96 -1.80
N PRO A 183 20.77 10.55 -3.00
CA PRO A 183 21.98 11.27 -3.42
C PRO A 183 22.19 12.49 -2.52
N GLY A 184 23.41 12.65 -1.99
CA GLY A 184 23.79 13.85 -1.21
C GLY A 184 23.74 13.70 0.31
N GLY A 185 23.49 12.51 0.85
CA GLY A 185 23.66 12.22 2.28
C GLY A 185 22.39 11.68 2.94
N TRP A 186 22.20 12.04 4.21
CA TRP A 186 21.09 11.52 5.00
C TRP A 186 19.76 12.13 4.56
N SER A 187 18.77 11.30 4.26
CA SER A 187 17.48 11.71 3.66
C SER A 187 16.51 12.42 4.60
N LEU A 188 16.80 12.44 5.91
CA LEU A 188 15.95 13.04 6.94
C LEU A 188 14.48 12.60 6.84
N GLY A 189 14.26 11.33 6.48
CA GLY A 189 12.93 10.73 6.31
C GLY A 189 12.24 11.06 4.98
N GLY A 190 12.84 11.82 4.06
CA GLY A 190 12.32 12.02 2.70
C GLY A 190 11.08 12.92 2.59
N TRP A 191 10.77 13.70 3.63
CA TRP A 191 9.65 14.65 3.70
C TRP A 191 10.00 16.05 3.17
N GLY A 192 11.27 16.29 2.83
CA GLY A 192 11.77 17.55 2.30
C GLY A 192 11.86 18.65 3.38
N PRO A 193 11.35 19.86 3.12
CA PRO A 193 11.69 21.07 3.86
C PRO A 193 11.29 21.05 5.34
N VAL A 194 10.33 20.21 5.74
CA VAL A 194 9.89 20.11 7.14
C VAL A 194 10.96 19.46 8.02
N SER A 195 11.43 18.27 7.65
CA SER A 195 12.46 17.56 8.41
C SER A 195 13.83 18.20 8.23
N GLU A 196 14.15 18.66 7.02
CA GLU A 196 15.36 19.43 6.74
C GLU A 196 15.41 20.73 7.57
N GLY A 197 14.30 21.47 7.62
CA GLY A 197 14.19 22.70 8.41
C GLY A 197 14.38 22.44 9.90
N PHE A 198 13.78 21.36 10.43
CA PHE A 198 13.98 20.97 11.84
C PHE A 198 15.46 20.68 12.14
N VAL A 199 16.14 19.91 11.28
CA VAL A 199 17.57 19.62 11.46
C VAL A 199 18.43 20.87 11.29
N ALA A 200 18.13 21.72 10.32
CA ALA A 200 18.83 22.98 10.12
C ALA A 200 18.76 23.88 11.37
N TRP A 201 17.61 23.93 12.04
CA TRP A 201 17.44 24.68 13.29
C TRP A 201 18.13 24.00 14.47
N VAL A 202 17.79 22.75 14.75
CA VAL A 202 18.26 22.07 15.97
C VAL A 202 19.75 21.79 15.92
N VAL A 203 20.28 21.37 14.78
CA VAL A 203 21.70 21.04 14.63
C VAL A 203 22.47 22.24 14.09
N GLY A 204 22.04 22.79 12.97
CA GLY A 204 22.76 23.87 12.28
C GLY A 204 22.85 25.15 13.11
N ILE A 205 21.70 25.72 13.51
CA ILE A 205 21.68 26.97 14.28
C ILE A 205 22.30 26.77 15.66
N SER A 206 22.01 25.67 16.37
CA SER A 206 22.65 25.40 17.67
C SER A 206 24.17 25.29 17.58
N ALA A 207 24.69 24.64 16.53
CA ALA A 207 26.13 24.57 16.31
C ALA A 207 26.72 25.95 16.03
N LEU A 208 26.07 26.77 15.20
CA LEU A 208 26.50 28.13 14.92
C LEU A 208 26.50 28.99 16.19
N VAL A 209 25.44 28.93 17.01
CA VAL A 209 25.36 29.65 18.29
C VAL A 209 26.44 29.17 19.26
N GLY A 210 26.69 27.86 19.35
CA GLY A 210 27.76 27.33 20.18
C GLY A 210 29.15 27.84 19.77
N VAL A 211 29.42 27.87 18.47
CA VAL A 211 30.68 28.41 17.92
C VAL A 211 30.80 29.91 18.16
N THR A 212 29.74 30.70 17.96
CA THR A 212 29.79 32.15 18.18
C THR A 212 30.01 32.50 19.65
N LEU A 213 29.35 31.79 20.58
CA LEU A 213 29.57 31.96 22.02
C LEU A 213 31.00 31.55 22.43
N TRP A 214 31.55 30.49 21.84
CA TRP A 214 32.92 30.05 22.11
C TRP A 214 33.98 31.04 21.61
N ILE A 215 33.79 31.58 20.40
CA ILE A 215 34.66 32.63 19.85
C ILE A 215 34.54 33.90 20.70
N GLY A 216 33.30 34.32 21.01
CA GLY A 216 33.03 35.51 21.81
C GLY A 216 33.58 35.43 23.23
N ALA A 217 33.60 34.25 23.86
CA ALA A 217 34.18 34.06 25.19
C ALA A 217 35.72 34.08 25.21
N LYS A 218 36.38 33.99 24.04
CA LYS A 218 37.84 34.04 23.90
C LYS A 218 38.38 35.40 23.44
N ALA A 219 37.51 36.31 23.02
CA ALA A 219 37.83 37.69 22.67
C ALA A 219 37.80 38.57 23.93
#